data_AF-A0A439DPG5-F1
#
_entry.id   AF-A0A439DPG5-F1
#
_cell.length_a   1.000
_cell.length_b   1.000
_cell.length_c   1.000
_cell.angle_alpha   90.00
_cell.angle_beta   90.00
_cell.angle_gamma   90.00
#
_symmetry.space_group_name_H-M   'P 1'
#
loop_
_entity.id
_entity.type
_entity.pdbx_description
1 polymer ?
#
loop_
_entity_poly.entity_id
_entity_poly.type
_entity_poly.pdbx_seq_one_letter_code
_entity_poly.pdbx_strand_id
1 'polypeptide(L)'
;MQLTKRDVVETAATLLDDYGLADLTMRRLARELDVSPGALYWHFANKQELLGAVADRVLDGVPSAVGVVDVCTRLRNALLSHTDGAELVSASFAAGQSEVMKQVLTSLAAAAGETGLDAAHAELAARTVVYYVLGFTVDEQSRLQWDAAGADLPDEQSVLADDADARFRFGLGVLVDGIRVAERSLMCEDSPISRT
;
A
#
# COMPACT_ATOMS: atom_id res chain seq x y z
N MET A 1 -30.73 7.33 -13.31
CA MET A 1 -30.11 6.13 -12.68
C MET A 1 -29.75 6.52 -11.26
N GLN A 2 -30.04 5.69 -10.26
CA GLN A 2 -29.71 6.02 -8.87
C GLN A 2 -28.22 5.79 -8.65
N LEU A 3 -27.50 6.82 -8.20
CA LEU A 3 -26.07 6.74 -7.90
C LEU A 3 -25.84 5.77 -6.74
N THR A 4 -24.90 4.83 -6.90
CA THR A 4 -24.50 3.90 -5.83
C THR A 4 -23.07 4.18 -5.36
N LYS A 5 -22.70 3.70 -4.15
CA LYS A 5 -21.30 3.75 -3.68
C LYS A 5 -20.34 3.12 -4.68
N ARG A 6 -20.77 2.02 -5.31
CA ARG A 6 -19.97 1.31 -6.32
C ARG A 6 -19.70 2.19 -7.53
N ASP A 7 -20.73 2.84 -8.09
CA ASP A 7 -20.55 3.70 -9.28
C ASP A 7 -19.57 4.85 -9.00
N VAL A 8 -19.65 5.44 -7.80
CA VAL A 8 -18.74 6.50 -7.37
C VAL A 8 -17.29 5.99 -7.28
N VAL A 9 -17.08 4.82 -6.68
CA VAL A 9 -15.74 4.23 -6.51
C VAL A 9 -15.13 3.80 -7.85
N GLU A 10 -15.92 3.19 -8.74
CA GLU A 10 -15.48 2.80 -10.09
C GLU A 10 -15.06 4.02 -10.93
N THR A 11 -15.87 5.08 -10.89
CA THR A 11 -15.56 6.32 -11.62
C THR A 11 -14.36 7.03 -11.02
N ALA A 12 -14.21 7.01 -9.69
CA ALA A 12 -13.04 7.55 -9.01
C ALA A 12 -11.75 6.79 -9.36
N ALA A 13 -11.80 5.46 -9.46
CA ALA A 13 -10.68 4.63 -9.91
C ALA A 13 -10.31 4.94 -11.37
N THR A 14 -11.31 5.11 -12.24
CA THR A 14 -11.06 5.52 -13.64
C THR A 14 -10.39 6.90 -13.72
N LEU A 15 -10.88 7.88 -12.94
CA LEU A 15 -10.27 9.21 -12.89
C LEU A 15 -8.85 9.21 -12.32
N LEU A 16 -8.56 8.30 -11.39
CA LEU A 16 -7.21 8.08 -10.87
C LEU A 16 -6.28 7.59 -11.98
N ASP A 17 -6.69 6.56 -12.72
CA ASP A 17 -5.85 5.99 -13.78
C ASP A 17 -5.57 6.99 -14.91
N ASP A 18 -6.59 7.75 -15.30
CA ASP A 18 -6.50 8.70 -16.42
C ASP A 18 -5.72 9.97 -16.10
N TYR A 19 -5.75 10.43 -14.83
CA TYR A 19 -5.28 11.78 -14.47
C TYR A 19 -4.45 11.86 -13.18
N GLY A 20 -4.30 10.76 -12.45
CA GLY A 20 -3.58 10.73 -11.18
C GLY A 20 -4.38 11.25 -9.98
N LEU A 21 -3.79 11.07 -8.80
CA LEU A 21 -4.43 11.30 -7.51
C LEU A 21 -4.68 12.79 -7.24
N ALA A 22 -3.78 13.66 -7.72
CA ALA A 22 -3.89 15.11 -7.55
C ALA A 22 -5.16 15.66 -8.19
N ASP A 23 -5.56 15.11 -9.34
CA ASP A 23 -6.76 15.51 -10.09
C ASP A 23 -8.04 14.85 -9.58
N LEU A 24 -7.94 13.77 -8.79
CA LEU A 24 -9.10 13.12 -8.16
C LEU A 24 -9.68 14.00 -7.03
N THR A 25 -10.58 14.91 -7.39
CA THR A 25 -11.31 15.79 -6.46
C THR A 25 -12.80 15.47 -6.42
N MET A 26 -13.46 15.73 -5.28
CA MET A 26 -14.91 15.55 -5.14
C MET A 26 -15.70 16.28 -6.23
N ARG A 27 -15.26 17.49 -6.59
CA ARG A 27 -15.91 18.30 -7.63
C ARG A 27 -15.75 17.69 -9.02
N ARG A 28 -14.56 17.19 -9.36
CA ARG A 28 -14.27 16.57 -10.65
C ARG A 28 -15.04 15.26 -10.81
N LEU A 29 -15.04 14.45 -9.76
CA LEU A 29 -15.82 13.21 -9.70
C LEU A 29 -17.32 13.46 -9.86
N ALA A 30 -17.87 14.48 -9.18
CA ALA A 30 -19.28 14.83 -9.31
C ALA A 30 -19.63 15.26 -10.75
N ARG A 31 -18.74 16.02 -11.39
CA ARG A 31 -18.88 16.42 -12.79
C ARG A 31 -18.84 15.22 -13.73
N GLU A 32 -17.94 14.28 -13.50
CA GLU A 32 -17.82 13.05 -14.31
C GLU A 32 -19.07 12.18 -14.21
N LEU A 33 -19.66 12.11 -13.02
CA LEU A 33 -20.89 11.38 -12.74
C LEU A 33 -22.17 12.13 -13.13
N ASP A 34 -22.07 13.36 -13.66
CA ASP A 34 -23.20 14.26 -13.95
C ASP A 34 -24.14 14.48 -12.74
N VAL A 35 -23.55 14.68 -11.57
CA VAL A 35 -24.28 14.97 -10.31
C VAL A 35 -23.74 16.21 -9.60
N SER A 36 -24.52 16.74 -8.66
CA SER A 36 -24.01 17.78 -7.75
C SER A 36 -22.98 17.20 -6.77
N PRO A 37 -21.96 17.96 -6.32
CA PRO A 37 -21.02 17.50 -5.30
C PRO A 37 -21.71 17.05 -4.00
N GLY A 38 -22.83 17.68 -3.65
CA GLY A 38 -23.66 17.29 -2.51
C GLY A 38 -24.18 15.85 -2.60
N ALA A 39 -24.42 15.32 -3.81
CA ALA A 39 -24.83 13.95 -4.03
C ALA A 39 -23.79 12.94 -3.53
N LEU A 40 -22.49 13.23 -3.73
CA LEU A 40 -21.40 12.35 -3.30
C LEU A 40 -21.29 12.26 -1.78
N TYR A 41 -21.61 13.35 -1.07
CA TYR A 41 -21.52 13.39 0.39
C TYR A 41 -22.56 12.51 1.11
N TRP A 42 -23.63 12.09 0.41
CA TRP A 42 -24.55 11.06 0.91
C TRP A 42 -23.92 9.66 0.94
N HIS A 43 -22.88 9.45 0.13
CA HIS A 43 -22.18 8.17 0.03
C HIS A 43 -20.88 8.14 0.83
N PHE A 44 -20.16 9.26 0.88
CA PHE A 44 -18.89 9.41 1.58
C PHE A 44 -18.84 10.74 2.31
N ALA A 45 -18.65 10.73 3.63
CA ALA A 45 -18.70 11.92 4.46
C ALA A 45 -17.58 12.92 4.12
N ASN A 46 -16.46 12.44 3.57
CA ASN A 46 -15.31 13.24 3.18
C ASN A 46 -14.48 12.57 2.08
N LYS A 47 -13.46 13.27 1.56
CA LYS A 47 -12.55 12.74 0.52
C LYS A 47 -11.78 11.52 1.03
N GLN A 48 -11.37 11.49 2.29
CA GLN A 48 -10.58 10.39 2.85
C GLN A 48 -11.36 9.07 2.89
N GLU A 49 -12.66 9.10 3.23
CA GLU A 49 -13.53 7.91 3.19
C GLU A 49 -13.66 7.39 1.74
N LEU A 50 -13.82 8.30 0.76
CA LEU A 50 -13.82 7.93 -0.66
C LEU A 50 -12.49 7.29 -1.07
N LEU A 51 -11.35 7.90 -0.74
CA LEU A 51 -10.03 7.36 -1.06
C LEU A 51 -9.79 6.01 -0.39
N GLY A 52 -10.31 5.80 0.82
CA GLY A 52 -10.28 4.51 1.49
C GLY A 52 -11.02 3.44 0.71
N ALA A 53 -12.22 3.74 0.23
CA ALA A 53 -13.01 2.83 -0.60
C ALA A 53 -12.38 2.55 -1.97
N VAL A 54 -11.75 3.54 -2.59
CA VAL A 54 -10.98 3.35 -3.84
C VAL A 54 -9.75 2.48 -3.58
N ALA A 55 -9.02 2.71 -2.48
CA ALA A 55 -7.90 1.86 -2.08
C ALA A 55 -8.35 0.41 -1.82
N ASP A 56 -9.47 0.20 -1.12
CA ASP A 56 -10.02 -1.15 -0.91
C ASP A 56 -10.37 -1.84 -2.23
N ARG A 57 -10.89 -1.10 -3.22
CA ARG A 57 -11.12 -1.63 -4.56
C ARG A 57 -9.83 -2.03 -5.27
N VAL A 58 -8.81 -1.18 -5.24
CA VAL A 58 -7.49 -1.46 -5.82
C VAL A 58 -6.87 -2.73 -5.20
N LEU A 59 -7.11 -2.95 -3.91
CA LEU A 59 -6.50 -4.02 -3.13
C LEU A 59 -7.35 -5.30 -2.99
N ASP A 60 -8.51 -5.40 -3.64
CA ASP A 60 -9.50 -6.47 -3.44
C ASP A 60 -8.92 -7.90 -3.53
N GLY A 61 -7.89 -8.10 -4.37
CA GLY A 61 -7.22 -9.41 -4.53
C GLY A 61 -6.16 -9.74 -3.47
N VAL A 62 -5.70 -8.77 -2.68
CA VAL A 62 -4.57 -8.93 -1.74
C VAL A 62 -4.90 -9.80 -0.53
N PRO A 63 -6.09 -9.70 0.12
CA PRO A 63 -6.43 -10.53 1.28
C PRO A 63 -6.39 -12.05 1.05
N SER A 64 -6.47 -12.51 -0.20
CA SER A 64 -6.34 -13.93 -0.55
C SER A 64 -4.91 -14.46 -0.56
N ALA A 65 -3.91 -13.59 -0.39
CA ALA A 65 -2.50 -13.94 -0.38
C ALA A 65 -2.09 -14.69 0.89
N VAL A 66 -1.09 -15.56 0.78
CA VAL A 66 -0.61 -16.37 1.92
C VAL A 66 0.88 -16.17 2.17
N GLY A 67 1.21 -15.81 3.40
CA GLY A 67 2.59 -15.56 3.83
C GLY A 67 3.11 -14.20 3.36
N VAL A 68 4.16 -13.74 4.04
CA VAL A 68 4.69 -12.37 3.90
C VAL A 68 5.06 -12.04 2.45
N VAL A 69 5.71 -12.97 1.74
CA VAL A 69 6.20 -12.74 0.37
C VAL A 69 5.06 -12.58 -0.63
N ASP A 70 4.04 -13.46 -0.61
CA ASP A 70 2.89 -13.37 -1.52
C ASP A 70 2.07 -12.10 -1.23
N VAL A 71 1.80 -11.81 0.05
CA VAL A 71 1.08 -10.59 0.46
C VAL A 71 1.79 -9.34 -0.07
N CYS A 72 3.10 -9.23 0.12
CA CYS A 72 3.88 -8.06 -0.30
C CYS A 72 3.98 -7.95 -1.82
N THR A 73 4.12 -9.08 -2.51
CA THR A 73 4.17 -9.13 -3.98
C THR A 73 2.83 -8.68 -4.59
N ARG A 74 1.72 -9.20 -4.07
CA ARG A 74 0.39 -8.80 -4.56
C ARG A 74 0.04 -7.37 -4.19
N LEU A 75 0.44 -6.90 -3.02
CA LEU A 75 0.30 -5.51 -2.64
C LEU A 75 1.04 -4.63 -3.66
N ARG A 76 2.34 -4.84 -3.89
CA ARG A 76 3.10 -4.09 -4.91
C ARG A 76 2.43 -4.13 -6.29
N ASN A 77 2.02 -5.30 -6.76
CA ASN A 77 1.38 -5.44 -8.07
C ASN A 77 0.05 -4.67 -8.16
N ALA A 78 -0.76 -4.68 -7.10
CA ALA A 78 -2.00 -3.91 -7.05
C ALA A 78 -1.72 -2.40 -7.07
N LEU A 79 -0.71 -1.93 -6.32
CA LEU A 79 -0.29 -0.52 -6.35
C LEU A 79 0.20 -0.09 -7.74
N LEU A 80 0.99 -0.94 -8.41
CA LEU A 80 1.52 -0.68 -9.76
C LEU A 80 0.45 -0.73 -10.86
N SER A 81 -0.69 -1.39 -10.60
CA SER A 81 -1.76 -1.52 -11.60
C SER A 81 -2.58 -0.25 -11.82
N HIS A 82 -2.36 0.78 -10.99
CA HIS A 82 -3.07 2.05 -11.05
C HIS A 82 -2.11 3.23 -10.97
N THR A 83 -2.41 4.30 -11.70
CA THR A 83 -1.65 5.56 -11.62
C THR A 83 -1.71 6.10 -10.20
N ASP A 84 -0.58 6.51 -9.63
CA ASP A 84 -0.44 6.98 -8.24
C ASP A 84 -1.00 6.01 -7.17
N GLY A 85 -1.15 4.71 -7.50
CA GLY A 85 -1.74 3.72 -6.61
C GLY A 85 -1.02 3.61 -5.26
N ALA A 86 0.31 3.71 -5.25
CA ALA A 86 1.08 3.70 -4.00
C ALA A 86 0.80 4.94 -3.14
N GLU A 87 0.64 6.13 -3.75
CA GLU A 87 0.30 7.36 -3.03
C GLU A 87 -1.14 7.30 -2.48
N LEU A 88 -2.09 6.82 -3.28
CA LEU A 88 -3.48 6.61 -2.85
C LEU A 88 -3.54 5.72 -1.62
N VAL A 89 -2.94 4.53 -1.69
CA VAL A 89 -3.01 3.54 -0.60
C VAL A 89 -2.24 4.05 0.62
N SER A 90 -1.11 4.71 0.44
CA SER A 90 -0.37 5.35 1.54
C SER A 90 -1.22 6.40 2.28
N ALA A 91 -1.90 7.29 1.54
CA ALA A 91 -2.78 8.30 2.13
C ALA A 91 -3.98 7.68 2.88
N SER A 92 -4.63 6.68 2.27
CA SER A 92 -5.76 5.96 2.87
C SER A 92 -5.35 5.16 4.10
N PHE A 93 -4.15 4.57 4.08
CA PHE A 93 -3.56 3.85 5.20
C PHE A 93 -3.26 4.79 6.37
N ALA A 94 -2.61 5.91 6.11
CA ALA A 94 -2.32 6.93 7.12
C ALA A 94 -3.60 7.50 7.76
N ALA A 95 -4.67 7.65 6.97
CA ALA A 95 -5.97 8.11 7.45
C ALA A 95 -6.82 7.01 8.12
N GLY A 96 -6.38 5.75 8.09
CA GLY A 96 -7.10 4.59 8.64
C GLY A 96 -8.41 4.25 7.92
N GLN A 97 -8.55 4.64 6.64
CA GLN A 97 -9.81 4.54 5.88
C GLN A 97 -9.92 3.30 4.99
N SER A 98 -8.86 2.52 4.82
CA SER A 98 -8.88 1.26 4.07
C SER A 98 -9.09 0.08 5.01
N GLU A 99 -10.15 -0.69 4.79
CA GLU A 99 -10.40 -1.93 5.54
C GLU A 99 -9.49 -3.07 5.06
N VAL A 100 -9.22 -3.11 3.75
CA VAL A 100 -8.31 -4.11 3.17
C VAL A 100 -6.91 -3.97 3.75
N MET A 101 -6.40 -2.75 3.94
CA MET A 101 -5.09 -2.57 4.56
C MET A 101 -5.02 -2.98 6.03
N LYS A 102 -6.13 -2.90 6.77
CA LYS A 102 -6.19 -3.46 8.13
C LYS A 102 -6.04 -4.97 8.08
N GLN A 103 -6.74 -5.65 7.16
CA GLN A 103 -6.62 -7.10 6.97
C GLN A 103 -5.20 -7.50 6.56
N VAL A 104 -4.57 -6.74 5.65
CA VAL A 104 -3.17 -6.95 5.25
C VAL A 104 -2.23 -6.84 6.46
N LEU A 105 -2.36 -5.80 7.28
CA LEU A 105 -1.57 -5.67 8.51
C LEU A 105 -1.80 -6.83 9.47
N THR A 106 -3.05 -7.24 9.69
CA THR A 106 -3.38 -8.37 10.56
C THR A 106 -2.75 -9.66 10.05
N SER A 107 -2.82 -9.93 8.75
CA SER A 107 -2.23 -11.11 8.12
C SER A 107 -0.70 -11.12 8.25
N LEU A 108 -0.05 -9.98 8.00
CA LEU A 108 1.40 -9.84 8.15
C LEU A 108 1.85 -9.95 9.61
N ALA A 109 1.10 -9.37 10.56
CA ALA A 109 1.39 -9.47 11.98
C ALA A 109 1.22 -10.91 12.48
N ALA A 110 0.19 -11.63 12.01
CA ALA A 110 0.02 -13.05 12.31
C ALA A 110 1.22 -13.87 11.81
N ALA A 111 1.65 -13.65 10.57
CA ALA A 111 2.80 -14.33 9.99
C ALA A 111 4.13 -13.99 10.73
N ALA A 112 4.28 -12.76 11.23
CA ALA A 112 5.40 -12.37 12.07
C ALA A 112 5.33 -13.01 13.47
N GLY A 113 4.13 -13.18 14.04
CA GLY A 113 3.93 -13.86 15.32
C GLY A 113 4.30 -15.34 15.29
N GLU A 114 4.18 -16.01 14.13
CA GLU A 114 4.66 -17.38 13.94
C GLU A 114 6.18 -17.53 14.16
N THR A 115 6.94 -16.43 14.12
CA THR A 115 8.38 -16.44 14.42
C THR A 115 8.69 -16.22 15.91
N GLY A 116 7.69 -16.19 16.79
CA GLY A 116 7.87 -16.05 18.24
C GLY A 116 7.88 -14.60 18.75
N LEU A 117 7.64 -13.62 17.88
CA LEU A 117 7.47 -12.23 18.30
C LEU A 117 6.19 -12.06 19.12
N ASP A 118 6.23 -11.21 20.14
CA ASP A 118 5.01 -10.78 20.81
C ASP A 118 4.13 -9.92 19.88
N ALA A 119 2.88 -9.71 20.29
CA ALA A 119 1.90 -9.01 19.47
C ALA A 119 2.31 -7.57 19.12
N ALA A 120 3.00 -6.86 20.02
CA ALA A 120 3.40 -5.47 19.78
C ALA A 120 4.53 -5.40 18.74
N HIS A 121 5.53 -6.27 18.88
CA HIS A 121 6.64 -6.37 17.92
C HIS A 121 6.18 -6.93 16.57
N ALA A 122 5.23 -7.87 16.54
CA ALA A 122 4.63 -8.39 15.32
C ALA A 122 3.88 -7.29 14.53
N GLU A 123 3.16 -6.39 15.21
CA GLU A 123 2.52 -5.25 14.55
C GLU A 123 3.55 -4.28 13.98
N LEU A 124 4.62 -3.96 14.74
CA LEU A 124 5.70 -3.10 14.27
C LEU A 124 6.41 -3.71 13.04
N ALA A 125 6.65 -5.02 13.05
CA ALA A 125 7.21 -5.75 11.91
C ALA A 125 6.31 -5.67 10.68
N ALA A 126 5.01 -5.92 10.85
CA ALA A 126 4.02 -5.80 9.77
C ALA A 126 4.00 -4.40 9.15
N ARG A 127 3.95 -3.35 9.99
CA ARG A 127 4.00 -1.95 9.53
C ARG A 127 5.29 -1.63 8.79
N THR A 128 6.44 -2.09 9.30
CA THR A 128 7.74 -1.88 8.66
C THR A 128 7.78 -2.47 7.26
N VAL A 129 7.27 -3.69 7.10
CA VAL A 129 7.16 -4.35 5.79
C VAL A 129 6.22 -3.58 4.86
N VAL A 130 5.06 -3.12 5.34
CA VAL A 130 4.14 -2.29 4.54
C VAL A 130 4.79 -0.97 4.10
N TYR A 131 5.52 -0.28 5.00
CA TYR A 131 6.23 0.96 4.64
C TYR A 131 7.30 0.72 3.58
N TYR A 132 7.99 -0.42 3.63
CA TYR A 132 8.91 -0.81 2.56
C TYR A 132 8.19 -0.97 1.22
N VAL A 133 7.08 -1.71 1.19
CA VAL A 133 6.32 -1.90 -0.06
C VAL A 133 5.80 -0.59 -0.62
N LEU A 134 5.21 0.26 0.22
CA LEU A 134 4.72 1.58 -0.19
C LEU A 134 5.85 2.47 -0.71
N GLY A 135 6.94 2.61 0.05
CA GLY A 135 8.06 3.46 -0.34
C GLY A 135 8.77 2.98 -1.60
N PHE A 136 9.00 1.67 -1.71
CA PHE A 136 9.59 1.07 -2.92
C PHE A 136 8.71 1.32 -4.14
N THR A 137 7.39 1.14 -4.00
CA THR A 137 6.48 1.29 -5.13
C THR A 137 6.30 2.76 -5.54
N VAL A 138 6.32 3.71 -4.61
CA VAL A 138 6.34 5.15 -4.94
C VAL A 138 7.56 5.51 -5.78
N ASP A 139 8.74 5.03 -5.39
CA ASP A 139 9.99 5.26 -6.13
C ASP A 139 9.92 4.63 -7.54
N GLU A 140 9.38 3.41 -7.64
CA GLU A 140 9.18 2.72 -8.91
C GLU A 140 8.19 3.43 -9.84
N GLN A 141 7.03 3.86 -9.34
CA GLN A 141 6.06 4.64 -10.11
C GLN A 141 6.64 5.98 -10.55
N SER A 142 7.42 6.63 -9.69
CA SER A 142 8.09 7.88 -10.04
C SER A 142 9.03 7.67 -11.21
N ARG A 143 9.90 6.65 -11.17
CA ARG A 143 10.80 6.34 -12.30
C ARG A 143 10.04 6.03 -13.60
N LEU A 144 8.95 5.26 -13.53
CA LEU A 144 8.09 4.99 -14.69
C LEU A 144 7.54 6.28 -15.30
N GLN A 145 7.15 7.26 -14.48
CA GLN A 145 6.68 8.56 -14.95
C GLN A 145 7.80 9.37 -15.63
N TRP A 146 9.02 9.38 -15.07
CA TRP A 146 10.17 10.05 -15.69
C TRP A 146 10.55 9.42 -17.04
N ASP A 147 10.59 8.09 -17.12
CA ASP A 147 10.85 7.36 -18.36
C ASP A 147 9.76 7.66 -19.41
N ALA A 148 8.47 7.65 -19.01
CA ALA A 148 7.36 7.98 -19.89
C ALA A 148 7.40 9.44 -20.38
N ALA A 149 7.94 10.36 -19.58
CA ALA A 149 8.17 11.75 -19.96
C ALA A 149 9.40 11.95 -20.87
N GLY A 150 10.18 10.89 -21.13
CA GLY A 150 11.39 10.95 -21.95
C GLY A 150 12.55 11.69 -21.27
N ALA A 151 12.61 11.64 -19.94
CA ALA A 151 13.70 12.26 -19.19
C ALA A 151 15.03 11.56 -19.51
N ASP A 152 16.10 12.34 -19.67
CA ASP A 152 17.46 11.83 -19.83
C ASP A 152 18.03 11.44 -18.47
N LEU A 153 17.70 10.23 -18.02
CA LEU A 153 18.16 9.65 -16.76
C LEU A 153 19.40 8.78 -16.97
N PRO A 154 20.34 8.74 -16.01
CA PRO A 154 21.38 7.71 -15.99
C PRO A 154 20.78 6.29 -16.11
N ASP A 155 21.43 5.38 -16.82
CA ASP A 155 20.93 4.02 -17.05
C ASP A 155 20.52 3.30 -15.75
N GLU A 156 21.27 3.49 -14.66
CA GLU A 156 20.98 2.92 -13.33
C GLU A 156 19.66 3.41 -12.70
N GLN A 157 19.08 4.49 -13.23
CA GLN A 157 17.85 5.11 -12.74
C GLN A 157 16.65 4.89 -13.68
N SER A 158 16.88 4.30 -14.86
CA SER A 158 15.81 3.92 -15.77
C SER A 158 15.22 2.57 -15.38
N VAL A 159 13.89 2.45 -15.41
CA VAL A 159 13.20 1.17 -15.15
C VAL A 159 13.49 0.15 -16.26
N LEU A 160 13.89 0.61 -17.46
CA LEU A 160 14.18 -0.24 -18.61
C LEU A 160 15.51 -1.01 -18.48
N ALA A 161 16.45 -0.50 -17.69
CA ALA A 161 17.77 -1.10 -17.49
C ALA A 161 17.91 -1.82 -16.12
N ASP A 162 16.93 -1.66 -15.23
CA ASP A 162 16.98 -2.10 -13.84
C ASP A 162 15.93 -3.18 -13.52
N ASP A 163 16.33 -4.26 -12.83
CA ASP A 163 15.45 -5.35 -12.41
C ASP A 163 14.77 -4.97 -11.07
N ALA A 164 13.69 -4.19 -11.17
CA ALA A 164 12.89 -3.76 -10.02
C ALA A 164 12.37 -4.93 -9.19
N ASP A 165 12.02 -6.06 -9.83
CA ASP A 165 11.55 -7.26 -9.13
C ASP A 165 12.66 -7.89 -8.28
N ALA A 166 13.89 -7.95 -8.80
CA ALA A 166 15.03 -8.43 -8.03
C ALA A 166 15.36 -7.53 -6.84
N ARG A 167 15.35 -6.20 -7.02
CA ARG A 167 15.59 -5.24 -5.92
C ARG A 167 14.50 -5.31 -4.86
N PHE A 168 13.23 -5.42 -5.28
CA PHE A 168 12.10 -5.59 -4.38
C PHE A 168 12.24 -6.86 -3.54
N ARG A 169 12.52 -8.00 -4.19
CA ARG A 169 12.70 -9.28 -3.49
C ARG A 169 13.90 -9.26 -2.56
N PHE A 170 14.99 -8.61 -2.95
CA PHE A 170 16.17 -8.48 -2.10
C PHE A 170 15.85 -7.71 -0.82
N GLY A 171 15.26 -6.52 -0.92
CA GLY A 171 14.93 -5.71 0.25
C GLY A 171 13.88 -6.36 1.15
N LEU A 172 12.87 -7.01 0.57
CA LEU A 172 11.90 -7.81 1.32
C LEU A 172 12.58 -8.97 2.06
N GLY A 173 13.53 -9.66 1.41
CA GLY A 173 14.31 -10.73 2.03
C GLY A 173 15.09 -10.24 3.25
N VAL A 174 15.78 -9.09 3.14
CA VAL A 174 16.50 -8.46 4.25
C VAL A 174 15.58 -8.18 5.44
N LEU A 175 14.38 -7.65 5.20
CA LEU A 175 13.41 -7.38 6.26
C LEU A 175 12.90 -8.66 6.93
N VAL A 176 12.50 -9.66 6.13
CA VAL A 176 11.98 -10.93 6.64
C VAL A 176 13.05 -11.68 7.45
N ASP A 177 14.29 -11.70 6.97
CA ASP A 177 15.39 -12.35 7.69
C ASP A 177 15.77 -11.57 8.96
N GLY A 178 15.72 -10.23 8.93
CA GLY A 178 15.90 -9.38 10.10
C GLY A 178 14.84 -9.63 11.18
N ILE A 179 13.56 -9.72 10.80
CA ILE A 179 12.45 -10.04 11.72
C ILE A 179 12.67 -11.38 12.43
N ARG A 180 13.14 -12.40 11.70
CA ARG A 180 13.47 -13.72 12.27
C ARG A 180 14.66 -13.70 13.25
N VAL A 181 15.57 -12.73 13.12
CA VAL A 181 16.74 -12.60 13.98
C VAL A 181 16.46 -11.73 15.22
N ALA A 182 15.61 -10.71 15.09
CA ALA A 182 15.28 -9.78 16.18
C ALA A 182 14.73 -10.49 17.42
N GLU A 183 13.97 -11.58 17.24
CA GLU A 183 13.49 -12.44 18.32
C GLU A 183 14.62 -12.94 19.23
N ARG A 184 15.71 -13.45 18.64
CA ARG A 184 16.85 -13.98 19.39
C ARG A 184 17.57 -12.93 20.24
N SER A 185 17.55 -11.68 19.81
CA SER A 185 18.22 -10.59 20.53
C SER A 185 17.38 -10.09 21.69
N LEU A 186 16.06 -9.93 21.49
CA LEU A 186 15.12 -9.55 22.54
C LEU A 186 15.04 -10.61 23.65
N MET A 187 15.08 -11.91 23.32
CA MET A 187 15.14 -12.98 24.32
C MET A 187 16.45 -13.01 25.13
N CYS A 188 17.56 -12.50 24.59
CA CYS A 188 18.83 -12.41 25.32
C CYS A 188 18.89 -11.22 26.28
N GLU A 189 18.20 -10.12 25.99
CA GLU A 189 18.19 -8.92 26.84
C GLU A 189 17.29 -9.08 28.09
N ASP A 190 16.27 -9.94 28.03
CA ASP A 190 15.32 -10.17 29.13
C ASP A 190 15.75 -11.28 30.13
N SER A 191 16.98 -11.81 30.07
CA SER A 191 17.43 -12.86 31.00
C SER A 191 17.89 -12.27 32.35
N PRO A 192 17.20 -12.55 33.48
CA PRO A 192 17.57 -12.02 34.79
C PRO A 192 18.64 -12.91 35.44
N ILE A 193 19.85 -12.93 34.88
CA ILE A 193 20.99 -13.58 35.54
C ILE A 193 22.19 -12.63 35.52
N SER A 194 22.22 -11.70 36.48
CA SER A 194 23.42 -11.31 37.24
C SER A 194 23.17 -10.04 38.06
N ARG A 195 22.41 -10.15 39.14
CA ARG A 195 22.62 -9.35 40.35
C ARG A 195 22.63 -10.29 41.54
N THR A 196 23.77 -10.95 41.73
CA THR A 196 24.16 -11.53 43.01
C THR A 196 24.90 -10.45 43.80
#